data_AF-A0A5C7ZQE9-F1
#
_entry.id   AF-A0A5C7ZQE9-F1
#
_cell.length_a   1.000
_cell.length_b   1.000
_cell.length_c   1.000
_cell.angle_alpha   90.00
_cell.angle_beta   90.00
_cell.angle_gamma   90.00
#
_symmetry.space_group_name_H-M   'P 1'
#
loop_
_entity.id
_entity.type
_entity.pdbx_description
1 polymer ?
#
loop_
_entity_poly.entity_id
_entity_poly.type
_entity_poly.pdbx_seq_one_letter_code
_entity_poly.pdbx_strand_id
1 'polypeptide(L)'
;MSLESVRAEFAARGLDIPIIELEVSTATVALAADAHGVEPGRIAKTLAFRLGDGRAILLVARGDARIDNRLFKAQFGRRRMLGAD
;
A
#
# COMPACT_ATOMS: atom_id res chain seq x y z
N MET A 1 -5.30 8.13 -6.44
CA MET A 1 -6.39 7.75 -5.52
C MET A 1 -6.56 8.86 -4.50
N SER A 2 -7.77 9.38 -4.28
CA SER A 2 -8.07 10.43 -3.29
C SER A 2 -8.93 9.88 -2.15
N LEU A 3 -8.99 10.60 -1.02
CA LEU A 3 -9.88 10.26 0.10
C LEU A 3 -11.35 10.13 -0.34
N GLU A 4 -11.81 11.06 -1.17
CA GLU A 4 -13.18 11.07 -1.68
C GLU A 4 -13.48 9.83 -2.55
N SER A 5 -12.53 9.42 -3.39
CA SER A 5 -12.68 8.19 -4.17
C SER A 5 -12.75 6.93 -3.29
N VAL A 6 -12.04 6.91 -2.15
CA VAL A 6 -12.09 5.79 -1.19
C VAL A 6 -13.43 5.76 -0.46
N ARG A 7 -13.94 6.92 -0.03
CA ARG A 7 -15.27 7.04 0.62
C ARG A 7 -16.38 6.53 -0.30
N ALA A 8 -16.35 6.94 -1.57
CA ALA A 8 -17.33 6.49 -2.56
C ALA A 8 -17.25 4.96 -2.80
N GLU A 9 -16.04 4.40 -2.90
CA GLU A 9 -15.84 2.96 -3.10
C GLU A 9 -16.34 2.14 -1.90
N PHE A 10 -16.08 2.60 -0.67
CA PHE A 10 -16.58 1.94 0.53
C PHE A 10 -18.11 1.95 0.58
N ALA A 11 -18.72 3.11 0.31
CA ALA A 11 -20.18 3.24 0.28
C ALA A 11 -20.82 2.36 -0.81
N ALA A 12 -20.25 2.34 -2.02
CA ALA A 12 -20.74 1.53 -3.14
C ALA A 12 -20.69 0.01 -2.84
N ARG A 13 -19.77 -0.42 -1.97
CA ARG A 13 -19.63 -1.81 -1.54
C ARG A 13 -20.36 -2.14 -0.24
N GLY A 14 -21.01 -1.16 0.40
CA GLY A 14 -21.64 -1.33 1.71
C GLY A 14 -20.64 -1.66 2.82
N LEU A 15 -19.39 -1.19 2.69
CA LEU A 15 -18.33 -1.42 3.68
C LEU A 15 -18.40 -0.36 4.79
N ASP A 16 -18.69 -0.80 6.00
CA ASP A 16 -18.62 0.03 7.21
C ASP A 16 -17.20 -0.01 7.81
N ILE A 17 -16.28 0.71 7.16
CA ILE A 17 -14.88 0.81 7.59
C ILE A 17 -14.60 2.27 7.96
N PRO A 18 -14.22 2.57 9.21
CA PRO A 18 -13.92 3.93 9.62
C PRO A 18 -12.67 4.45 8.92
N ILE A 19 -12.75 5.67 8.39
CA ILE A 19 -11.60 6.39 7.85
C ILE A 19 -11.13 7.40 8.89
N ILE A 20 -9.89 7.22 9.34
CA ILE A 20 -9.24 8.12 10.30
C ILE A 20 -8.46 9.17 9.51
N GLU A 21 -8.86 10.42 9.64
CA GLU A 21 -8.13 11.56 9.09
C GLU A 21 -7.27 12.20 10.18
N LEU A 22 -6.05 12.58 9.81
CA LEU A 22 -5.07 13.18 10.71
C LEU A 22 -4.56 14.48 10.09
N GLU A 23 -4.35 15.51 10.91
CA GLU A 23 -3.81 16.79 10.45
C GLU A 23 -2.32 16.71 10.11
N VAL A 24 -1.62 15.73 10.70
CA VAL A 24 -0.22 15.45 10.43
C VAL A 24 -0.05 14.57 9.20
N SER A 25 1.05 14.77 8.47
CA SER A 25 1.36 13.96 7.29
C SER A 25 1.54 12.48 7.66
N THR A 26 1.01 11.59 6.82
CA THR A 26 1.17 10.14 6.89
C THR A 26 1.84 9.57 5.64
N ALA A 27 2.57 10.42 4.90
CA ALA A 27 3.12 10.09 3.58
C ALA A 27 4.21 8.98 3.58
N THR A 28 4.78 8.67 4.75
CA THR A 28 5.75 7.59 4.90
C THR A 28 5.31 6.65 6.01
N VAL A 29 5.84 5.42 5.99
CA VAL A 29 5.61 4.44 7.06
C VAL A 29 5.94 5.00 8.43
N ALA A 30 7.07 5.71 8.56
CA ALA A 30 7.50 6.27 9.84
C ALA A 30 6.52 7.35 10.32
N LEU A 31 6.13 8.28 9.45
CA LEU A 31 5.18 9.34 9.78
C LEU A 31 3.80 8.79 10.17
N ALA A 32 3.30 7.81 9.41
CA ALA A 32 2.02 7.17 9.72
C ALA A 32 2.07 6.39 11.04
N ALA A 33 3.15 5.67 11.30
CA ALA A 33 3.36 4.94 12.54
C ALA A 33 3.35 5.88 13.76
N ASP A 34 4.09 6.98 13.67
CA ASP A 34 4.17 7.99 14.72
C ASP A 34 2.80 8.63 14.98
N ALA A 35 2.10 9.04 13.91
CA ALA A 35 0.79 9.68 14.00
C ALA A 35 -0.30 8.75 14.59
N HIS A 36 -0.15 7.43 14.44
CA HIS A 36 -1.05 6.43 15.02
C HIS A 36 -0.54 5.86 16.36
N GLY A 37 0.65 6.23 16.84
CA GLY A 37 1.24 5.71 18.07
C GLY A 37 1.52 4.20 18.01
N VAL A 38 1.94 3.70 16.85
CA VAL A 38 2.18 2.27 16.61
C VAL A 38 3.58 2.02 16.05
N GLU A 39 4.04 0.78 16.16
CA GLU A 39 5.27 0.35 15.49
C GLU A 39 5.14 0.45 13.95
N PRO A 40 6.21 0.78 13.22
CA PRO A 40 6.24 0.80 11.74
C PRO A 40 5.69 -0.47 11.08
N GLY A 41 5.84 -1.60 11.76
CA GLY A 41 5.31 -2.90 11.36
C GLY A 41 3.78 -3.03 11.43
N ARG A 42 3.04 -2.03 11.91
CA ARG A 42 1.56 -2.01 11.89
C ARG A 42 0.99 -1.19 10.75
N ILE A 43 1.82 -0.40 10.07
CA ILE A 43 1.41 0.33 8.88
C ILE A 43 1.51 -0.62 7.68
N ALA A 44 0.42 -0.75 6.92
CA ALA A 44 0.44 -1.45 5.64
C ALA A 44 0.89 -0.51 4.52
N LYS A 45 1.77 -0.98 3.65
CA LYS A 45 2.15 -0.28 2.42
C LYS A 45 1.70 -1.06 1.19
N THR A 46 1.21 -0.34 0.20
CA THR A 46 0.85 -0.90 -1.10
C THR A 46 1.93 -0.57 -2.11
N LEU A 47 2.50 -1.59 -2.73
CA LEU A 47 3.52 -1.47 -3.76
C LEU A 47 2.96 -1.98 -5.08
N ALA A 48 3.04 -1.17 -6.14
CA ALA A 48 2.54 -1.51 -7.45
C ALA A 48 3.69 -1.97 -8.37
N PHE A 49 3.49 -3.08 -9.07
CA PHE A 49 4.49 -3.64 -10.00
C PHE A 49 3.86 -4.00 -11.33
N ARG A 50 4.61 -3.76 -12.41
CA ARG A 50 4.39 -4.38 -13.71
C ARG A 50 5.31 -5.58 -13.86
N LEU A 51 4.74 -6.74 -14.15
CA LEU A 51 5.46 -7.98 -14.38
C LEU A 51 6.00 -8.04 -15.81
N GLY A 52 6.99 -8.91 -16.04
CA GLY A 52 7.62 -9.08 -17.34
C GLY A 52 6.66 -9.59 -18.43
N ASP A 53 5.55 -10.22 -18.05
CA ASP A 53 4.48 -10.67 -18.94
C ASP A 53 3.39 -9.60 -19.18
N GLY A 54 3.61 -8.38 -18.70
CA GLY A 54 2.72 -7.23 -18.91
C GLY A 54 1.65 -7.02 -17.82
N ARG A 55 1.38 -8.02 -16.97
CA ARG A 55 0.38 -7.90 -15.89
C ARG A 55 0.80 -6.85 -14.85
N ALA A 56 -0.19 -6.19 -14.25
CA ALA A 56 0.02 -5.32 -13.09
C ALA A 56 -0.43 -6.06 -11.81
N ILE A 57 0.35 -5.92 -10.74
CA ILE A 57 0.00 -6.45 -9.42
C ILE A 57 0.15 -5.38 -8.34
N LEU A 58 -0.68 -5.46 -7.31
CA LEU A 58 -0.53 -4.72 -6.06
C LEU A 58 -0.07 -5.69 -4.97
N LEU A 59 1.00 -5.34 -4.28
CA LEU A 59 1.52 -6.09 -3.12
C LEU A 59 1.29 -5.26 -1.87
N VAL A 60 0.43 -5.75 -0.98
CA VAL A 60 0.27 -5.18 0.36
C VAL A 60 1.25 -5.89 1.30
N ALA A 61 2.07 -5.10 1.98
CA ALA A 61 3.09 -5.60 2.89
C ALA A 61 3.16 -4.75 4.14
N ARG A 62 3.77 -5.32 5.18
CA ARG A 62 4.14 -4.59 6.40
C ARG A 62 5.09 -3.43 6.08
N GLY A 63 4.94 -2.31 6.78
CA GLY A 63 5.66 -1.06 6.50
C GLY A 63 7.17 -1.22 6.56
N ASP A 64 7.67 -1.94 7.56
CA ASP A 64 9.09 -2.26 7.74
C ASP A 64 9.62 -3.39 6.84
N ALA A 65 8.73 -4.14 6.18
CA ALA A 65 9.13 -5.32 5.43
C ALA A 65 9.78 -4.93 4.11
N ARG A 66 10.82 -5.67 3.71
CA ARG A 66 11.44 -5.54 2.40
C ARG A 66 11.06 -6.73 1.54
N ILE A 67 10.93 -6.49 0.24
CA ILE A 67 10.64 -7.58 -0.69
C ILE A 67 11.90 -8.40 -0.89
N ASP A 68 11.81 -9.70 -0.65
CA ASP A 68 12.81 -10.66 -1.10
C ASP A 68 12.72 -10.78 -2.63
N ASN A 69 13.75 -10.30 -3.33
CA ASN A 69 13.79 -10.29 -4.79
C ASN A 69 13.89 -11.70 -5.40
N ARG A 70 14.52 -12.65 -4.68
CA ARG A 70 14.68 -14.02 -5.14
C ARG A 70 13.34 -14.74 -5.08
N LEU A 71 12.64 -14.66 -3.94
CA LEU A 71 11.30 -15.23 -3.77
C LEU A 71 10.29 -14.57 -4.71
N PHE A 72 10.33 -13.25 -4.83
CA PHE A 72 9.45 -12.55 -5.77
C PHE A 72 9.67 -13.02 -7.20
N LYS A 73 10.93 -13.11 -7.65
CA LYS A 73 11.25 -13.55 -9.02
C LYS A 73 10.82 -15.00 -9.26
N ALA A 74 10.97 -15.87 -8.26
CA ALA A 74 10.51 -17.25 -8.35
C ALA A 74 8.99 -17.34 -8.49
N GLN A 75 8.23 -16.49 -7.78
CA GLN A 75 6.76 -16.51 -7.78
C GLN A 75 6.13 -15.75 -8.95
N PHE A 76 6.68 -14.59 -9.32
CA PHE A 76 6.05 -13.62 -10.22
C PHE A 76 6.91 -13.23 -11.43
N GLY A 77 8.17 -13.68 -11.48
CA GLY A 77 9.10 -13.33 -12.56
C GLY A 77 9.73 -11.93 -12.44
N ARG A 78 10.14 -11.38 -13.59
CA ARG A 78 10.74 -10.02 -13.64
C ARG A 78 9.68 -8.97 -13.32
N ARG A 79 10.10 -7.86 -12.72
CA ARG A 79 9.22 -6.74 -12.38
C ARG A 79 9.85 -5.39 -12.66
N ARG A 80 8.98 -4.39 -12.81
CA ARG A 80 9.28 -2.97 -12.72
C ARG A 80 8.31 -2.34 -11.71
N MET A 81 8.82 -1.52 -10.79
CA MET A 81 7.94 -0.76 -9.89
C MET A 81 7.19 0.29 -10.71
N LEU A 82 5.89 0.43 -10.45
CA LEU A 82 5.06 1.46 -11.05
C LEU A 82 5.21 2.76 -10.25
N GLY A 83 5.29 3.89 -10.97
CA GLY A 83 5.28 5.22 -10.36
C GLY A 83 3.91 5.58 -9.79
N ALA A 84 3.84 6.73 -9.13
CA ALA A 84 2.58 7.29 -8.62
C ALA A 84 1.77 8.05 -9.70
N ASP A 85 2.34 8.15 -10.91
CA ASP A 85 1.82 8.81 -12.11
C ASP A 85 0.50 8.20 -12.61
#